data_AF-G7H7W4-F1
#
_entry.id   AF-G7H7W4-F1
#
_cell.length_a   1.000
_cell.length_b   1.000
_cell.length_c   1.000
_cell.angle_alpha   90.00
_cell.angle_beta   90.00
_cell.angle_gamma   90.00
#
_symmetry.space_group_name_H-M   'P 1'
#
loop_
_entity.id
_entity.type
_entity.pdbx_description
1 polymer ?
#
loop_
_entity_poly.entity_id
_entity_poly.type
_entity_poly.pdbx_seq_one_letter_code
_entity_poly.pdbx_strand_id
1 'polypeptide(L)'
;MRSIAAFLLLVAVTNAKTLHESLRKRSPQACSGDCPAVCAPACLPICCVPPPPPPPPPPPPPPPPPPPPPPPPLPLPGNPGPPGRPGPPGGPGPMGPPGPPGPPGPPGNPGQGGLPGQPAPPPPPCPPICPVQCIPTCPQYCCPAKRK
;
A
#
# COMPACT_ATOMS: atom_id res chain seq x y z
N MET A 1 1.92 -36.92 55.54
CA MET A 1 1.44 -35.57 55.16
C MET A 1 2.59 -34.63 54.77
N ARG A 2 3.64 -34.45 55.59
CA ARG A 2 4.79 -33.57 55.26
C ARG A 2 5.52 -33.93 53.95
N SER A 3 5.73 -35.22 53.67
CA SER A 3 6.42 -35.66 52.45
C SER A 3 5.62 -35.41 51.17
N ILE A 4 4.28 -35.45 51.25
CA ILE A 4 3.40 -35.18 50.11
C ILE A 4 3.43 -33.68 49.76
N ALA A 5 3.39 -32.81 50.78
CA ALA A 5 3.49 -31.37 50.59
C ALA A 5 4.84 -30.97 49.94
N ALA A 6 5.94 -31.59 50.38
CA ALA A 6 7.26 -31.34 49.79
C ALA A 6 7.33 -31.78 48.32
N PHE A 7 6.72 -32.93 47.98
CA PHE A 7 6.70 -33.42 46.61
C PHE A 7 5.88 -32.53 45.68
N LEU A 8 4.71 -32.05 46.13
CA LEU A 8 3.88 -31.10 45.37
C LEU A 8 4.59 -29.76 45.16
N LEU A 9 5.31 -29.26 46.18
CA LEU A 9 6.13 -28.05 46.07
C LEU A 9 7.25 -28.21 45.05
N LEU A 10 7.93 -29.37 45.05
CA LEU A 10 9.00 -29.65 44.10
C LEU A 10 8.49 -29.70 42.66
N VAL A 11 7.35 -30.38 42.44
CA VAL A 11 6.67 -30.44 41.13
C VAL A 11 6.20 -29.04 40.69
N ALA A 12 5.68 -28.21 41.59
CA ALA A 12 5.28 -26.85 41.24
C ALA A 12 6.50 -25.99 40.82
N VAL A 13 7.62 -26.09 41.53
CA VAL A 13 8.85 -25.34 41.23
C VAL A 13 9.48 -25.79 39.92
N THR A 14 9.49 -27.10 39.62
CA THR A 14 10.03 -27.61 38.34
C THR A 14 9.18 -27.16 37.16
N ASN A 15 7.84 -27.24 37.25
CA ASN A 15 6.94 -26.76 36.20
C ASN A 15 7.07 -25.25 35.96
N ALA A 16 7.19 -24.46 37.03
CA ALA A 16 7.40 -23.02 36.93
C ALA A 16 8.72 -22.69 36.21
N LYS A 17 9.80 -23.42 36.50
CA LYS A 17 11.11 -23.24 35.84
C LYS A 17 11.05 -23.57 34.35
N THR A 18 10.37 -24.66 33.98
CA THR A 18 10.19 -25.07 32.58
C THR A 18 9.38 -24.05 31.78
N LEU A 19 8.26 -23.56 32.31
CA LEU A 19 7.46 -22.53 31.65
C LEU A 19 8.22 -21.21 31.51
N HIS A 20 9.02 -20.85 32.51
CA HIS A 20 9.81 -19.62 32.48
C HIS A 20 10.97 -19.71 31.46
N GLU A 21 11.55 -20.89 31.25
CA GLU A 21 12.58 -21.09 30.23
C GLU A 21 11.98 -21.11 28.81
N SER A 22 10.83 -21.76 28.63
CA SER A 22 10.09 -21.78 27.35
C SER A 22 9.54 -20.40 26.95
N LEU A 23 9.13 -19.56 27.91
CA LEU A 23 8.68 -18.19 27.62
C LEU A 23 9.83 -17.20 27.39
N ARG A 24 11.04 -17.49 27.89
CA ARG A 24 12.24 -16.66 27.66
C ARG A 24 12.93 -16.96 26.33
N LYS A 25 12.83 -18.20 25.81
CA LYS A 25 13.17 -18.52 24.42
C LYS A 25 11.98 -18.20 23.51
N ARG A 26 11.76 -16.91 23.29
CA ARG A 26 11.01 -16.48 22.09
C ARG A 26 11.73 -17.09 20.89
N SER A 27 11.01 -17.91 20.13
CA SER A 27 11.55 -18.49 18.90
C SER A 27 12.10 -17.36 18.02
N PRO A 28 13.30 -17.53 17.41
CA PRO A 28 13.87 -16.56 16.47
C PRO A 28 12.99 -16.32 15.22
N GLN A 29 11.88 -17.04 15.07
CA GLN A 29 10.96 -16.95 13.93
C GLN A 29 9.90 -15.84 14.03
N ALA A 30 10.03 -14.88 14.96
CA ALA A 30 9.10 -13.74 15.03
C ALA A 30 9.25 -12.74 13.86
N CYS A 31 10.33 -12.85 13.08
CA CYS A 31 10.65 -11.92 12.00
C CYS A 31 10.96 -12.70 10.71
N SER A 32 10.56 -12.18 9.55
CA SER A 32 10.65 -12.88 8.25
C SER A 32 12.09 -13.03 7.69
N GLY A 33 13.12 -12.70 8.47
CA GLY A 33 14.53 -12.77 8.07
C GLY A 33 15.51 -12.98 9.23
N ASP A 34 16.77 -13.24 8.93
CA ASP A 34 17.84 -13.46 9.92
C ASP A 34 18.04 -12.22 10.80
N CYS A 35 17.86 -12.40 12.11
CA CYS A 35 18.04 -11.34 13.10
C CYS A 35 19.54 -11.03 13.27
N PRO A 36 19.99 -9.78 13.16
CA PRO A 36 21.41 -9.45 13.26
C PRO A 36 21.93 -9.78 14.67
N ALA A 37 23.19 -10.24 14.75
CA ALA A 37 23.82 -10.67 16.01
C ALA A 37 23.80 -9.59 17.11
N VAL A 38 23.67 -8.31 16.72
CA VAL A 38 23.54 -7.16 17.63
C VAL A 38 22.23 -7.18 18.44
N CYS A 39 21.21 -7.89 17.96
CA CYS A 39 19.89 -7.99 18.58
C CYS A 39 19.65 -9.34 19.30
N ALA A 40 20.68 -10.19 19.44
CA ALA A 40 20.60 -11.39 20.28
C ALA A 40 20.70 -11.01 21.77
N PRO A 41 20.00 -11.68 22.71
CA PRO A 41 19.22 -12.92 22.57
C PRO A 41 17.71 -12.71 22.33
N ALA A 42 17.23 -11.46 22.21
CA ALA A 42 15.82 -11.15 22.05
C ALA A 42 15.62 -10.19 20.87
N CYS A 43 15.12 -10.71 19.74
CA CYS A 43 14.73 -9.90 18.59
C CYS A 43 13.51 -9.06 18.97
N LEU A 44 13.76 -7.84 19.41
CA LEU A 44 12.73 -6.86 19.70
C LEU A 44 12.08 -6.38 18.40
N PRO A 45 10.79 -5.94 18.42
CA PRO A 45 10.08 -5.47 17.24
C PRO A 45 10.83 -4.38 16.46
N ILE A 46 11.63 -3.57 17.18
CA ILE A 46 12.42 -2.48 16.61
C ILE A 46 13.55 -2.97 15.68
N CYS A 47 14.05 -4.19 15.88
CA CYS A 47 15.07 -4.79 15.00
C CYS A 47 14.45 -5.49 13.77
N CYS A 48 13.12 -5.61 13.70
CA CYS A 48 12.41 -6.32 12.63
C CYS A 48 11.73 -5.39 11.64
N VAL A 49 11.75 -4.09 11.89
CA VAL A 49 11.25 -3.08 10.96
C VAL A 49 12.43 -2.70 10.03
N PRO A 50 12.32 -2.93 8.71
CA PRO A 50 13.32 -2.42 7.78
C PRO A 50 13.41 -0.90 7.92
N PRO A 51 14.59 -0.29 7.70
CA PRO A 51 14.70 1.17 7.72
C PRO A 51 13.68 1.79 6.76
N PRO A 52 13.07 2.94 7.11
CA PRO A 52 12.12 3.60 6.23
C PRO A 52 12.77 3.86 4.87
N PRO A 53 12.00 3.79 3.76
CA PRO A 53 12.54 4.12 2.45
C PRO A 53 13.10 5.54 2.44
N PRO A 54 14.16 5.82 1.65
CA PRO A 54 14.67 7.18 1.52
C PRO A 54 13.56 8.11 1.02
N PRO A 55 13.57 9.41 1.41
CA PRO A 55 12.60 10.37 0.91
C PRO A 55 12.71 10.48 -0.62
N PRO A 56 11.60 10.78 -1.32
CA PRO A 56 11.65 11.00 -2.76
C PRO A 56 12.57 12.17 -3.12
N PRO A 57 13.20 12.17 -4.31
CA PRO A 57 14.01 13.29 -4.76
C PRO A 57 13.15 14.56 -4.86
N PRO A 58 13.75 15.75 -4.68
CA PRO A 58 13.03 17.01 -4.86
C PRO A 58 12.51 17.14 -6.31
N PRO A 59 11.39 17.86 -6.53
CA PRO A 59 10.89 18.10 -7.86
C PRO A 59 11.90 18.91 -8.69
N PRO A 60 11.90 18.76 -10.04
CA PRO A 60 12.75 19.56 -10.91
C PRO A 60 12.40 21.05 -10.80
N PRO A 61 13.37 21.96 -11.03
CA PRO A 61 13.10 23.38 -11.05
C PRO A 61 12.10 23.75 -12.16
N PRO A 62 11.32 24.84 -12.00
CA PRO A 62 10.42 25.31 -13.03
C PRO A 62 11.18 25.72 -14.30
N PRO A 63 10.55 25.65 -15.49
CA PRO A 63 11.16 26.11 -16.72
C PRO A 63 11.43 27.62 -16.67
N PRO A 64 12.44 28.11 -17.43
CA PRO A 64 12.70 29.54 -17.53
C PRO A 64 11.51 30.29 -18.17
N PRO A 65 11.33 31.59 -17.84
CA PRO A 65 10.27 32.39 -18.46
C PRO A 65 10.50 32.54 -19.97
N PRO A 66 9.43 32.76 -20.76
CA PRO A 66 9.54 32.98 -22.20
C PRO A 66 10.30 34.29 -22.50
N PRO A 67 10.97 34.38 -23.67
CA PRO A 67 11.63 35.61 -24.10
C PRO A 67 10.61 36.75 -24.32
N PRO A 68 11.02 38.02 -24.15
CA PRO A 68 10.14 39.16 -24.42
C PRO A 68 9.75 39.23 -25.90
N PRO A 69 8.59 39.83 -26.22
CA PRO A 69 8.16 40.01 -27.60
C PRO A 69 9.10 40.95 -28.38
N PRO A 70 9.20 40.80 -29.71
CA PRO A 70 9.99 41.70 -30.53
C PRO A 70 9.43 43.13 -30.50
N PRO A 71 10.29 44.16 -30.67
CA PRO A 71 9.84 45.53 -30.73
C PRO A 71 8.94 45.77 -31.96
N PRO A 72 7.99 46.71 -31.89
CA PRO A 72 7.13 47.05 -33.01
C PRO A 72 7.94 47.65 -34.18
N PRO A 73 7.47 47.46 -35.43
CA PRO A 73 8.10 48.07 -36.60
C PRO A 73 8.08 49.60 -36.51
N LEU A 74 9.15 50.24 -36.97
CA LEU A 74 9.24 51.70 -37.07
C LEU A 74 8.21 52.24 -38.08
N PRO A 75 7.53 53.36 -37.80
CA PRO A 75 6.59 53.95 -38.73
C PRO A 75 7.30 54.56 -39.94
N LEU A 76 6.77 54.30 -41.15
CA LEU A 76 7.21 54.98 -42.38
C LEU A 76 6.74 56.44 -42.40
N PRO A 77 7.51 57.38 -42.99
CA PRO A 77 7.07 58.77 -43.15
C PRO A 77 5.81 58.89 -44.02
N GLY A 78 4.81 59.64 -43.55
CA GLY A 78 3.53 59.84 -44.25
C GLY A 78 3.52 61.03 -45.22
N ASN A 79 2.83 60.89 -46.34
CA ASN A 79 2.54 61.98 -47.29
C ASN A 79 1.41 62.91 -46.78
N PRO A 80 1.29 64.17 -47.28
CA PRO A 80 0.21 65.09 -46.90
C PRO A 80 -1.19 64.57 -47.26
N GLY A 81 -2.17 64.81 -46.40
CA GLY A 81 -3.53 64.23 -46.50
C GLY A 81 -4.53 65.05 -47.35
N PRO A 82 -5.42 64.40 -48.11
CA PRO A 82 -6.52 65.05 -48.84
C PRO A 82 -7.67 65.49 -47.90
N PRO A 83 -8.63 66.31 -48.39
CA PRO A 83 -9.79 66.76 -47.61
C PRO A 83 -10.58 65.61 -46.96
N GLY A 84 -11.12 65.86 -45.76
CA GLY A 84 -11.81 64.84 -44.97
C GLY A 84 -13.10 64.35 -45.62
N ARG A 85 -13.23 63.02 -45.73
CA ARG A 85 -14.46 62.37 -46.21
C ARG A 85 -15.57 62.47 -45.15
N PRO A 86 -16.86 62.38 -45.55
CA PRO A 86 -17.96 62.17 -44.60
C PRO A 86 -17.62 61.06 -43.61
N GLY A 87 -18.02 61.25 -42.35
CA GLY A 87 -17.76 60.27 -41.30
C GLY A 87 -18.30 58.89 -41.72
N PRO A 88 -17.57 57.80 -41.41
CA PRO A 88 -18.07 56.46 -41.70
C PRO A 88 -19.40 56.23 -40.95
N PRO A 89 -20.30 55.39 -41.49
CA PRO A 89 -21.44 54.88 -40.73
C PRO A 89 -20.98 54.37 -39.37
N GLY A 90 -21.81 54.55 -38.34
CA GLY A 90 -21.53 54.01 -37.02
C GLY A 90 -21.16 52.53 -37.11
N GLY A 91 -20.14 52.12 -36.35
CA GLY A 91 -19.72 50.73 -36.33
C GLY A 91 -20.89 49.80 -35.95
N PRO A 92 -20.86 48.52 -36.35
CA PRO A 92 -21.78 47.53 -35.84
C PRO A 92 -21.85 47.61 -34.31
N GLY A 93 -23.05 47.42 -33.75
CA GLY A 93 -23.21 47.32 -32.30
C GLY A 93 -22.27 46.27 -31.71
N PRO A 94 -21.89 46.38 -30.42
CA PRO A 94 -21.04 45.38 -29.79
C PRO A 94 -21.69 44.00 -29.92
N MET A 95 -20.85 42.98 -30.10
CA MET A 95 -21.30 41.59 -30.02
C MET A 95 -22.00 41.39 -28.67
N GLY A 96 -23.12 40.66 -28.68
CA GLY A 96 -23.81 40.30 -27.44
C GLY A 96 -22.88 39.55 -26.48
N PRO A 97 -23.18 39.55 -25.17
CA PRO A 97 -22.39 38.79 -24.22
C PRO A 97 -22.38 37.30 -24.59
N PRO A 98 -21.30 36.56 -24.26
CA PRO A 98 -21.29 35.11 -24.38
C PRO A 98 -22.50 34.49 -23.66
N GLY A 99 -23.02 33.39 -24.20
CA GLY A 99 -24.07 32.62 -23.54
C GLY A 99 -23.60 32.06 -22.18
N PRO A 100 -24.54 31.68 -21.30
CA PRO A 100 -24.18 31.04 -20.04
C PRO A 100 -23.46 29.70 -20.28
N PRO A 101 -22.61 29.23 -19.35
CA PRO A 101 -22.06 27.89 -19.40
C PRO A 101 -23.15 26.83 -19.52
N GLY A 102 -22.84 25.74 -20.23
CA GLY A 102 -23.75 24.58 -20.31
C GLY A 102 -23.96 23.91 -18.94
N PRO A 103 -25.02 23.10 -18.79
CA PRO A 103 -25.25 22.34 -17.57
C PRO A 103 -24.12 21.30 -17.34
N PRO A 104 -23.89 20.87 -16.09
CA PRO A 104 -22.98 19.76 -15.80
C PRO A 104 -23.35 18.50 -16.58
N GLY A 105 -22.34 17.71 -16.94
CA GLY A 105 -22.57 16.41 -17.57
C GLY A 105 -23.26 15.40 -16.64
N PRO A 106 -23.84 14.32 -17.18
CA PRO A 106 -24.44 13.26 -16.37
C PRO A 106 -23.37 12.54 -15.50
N PRO A 107 -23.76 11.92 -14.37
CA PRO A 107 -22.86 11.08 -13.59
C PRO A 107 -22.23 9.96 -14.42
N GLY A 108 -21.00 9.57 -14.06
CA GLY A 108 -20.33 8.44 -14.69
C GLY A 108 -21.05 7.11 -14.42
N ASN A 109 -20.81 6.12 -15.29
CA ASN A 109 -21.34 4.78 -15.10
C ASN A 109 -20.74 4.11 -13.84
N PRO A 110 -21.46 3.19 -13.18
CA PRO A 110 -20.90 2.38 -12.10
C PRO A 110 -19.61 1.66 -12.56
N GLY A 111 -18.67 1.49 -11.62
CA GLY A 111 -17.45 0.72 -11.88
C GLY A 111 -17.77 -0.75 -12.22
N GLN A 112 -16.85 -1.41 -12.92
CA GLN A 112 -16.96 -2.85 -13.17
C GLN A 112 -16.89 -3.62 -11.83
N GLY A 113 -17.63 -4.73 -11.75
CA GLY A 113 -17.54 -5.64 -10.61
C GLY A 113 -16.11 -6.14 -10.41
N GLY A 114 -15.76 -6.45 -9.16
CA GLY A 114 -14.45 -7.03 -8.84
C GLY A 114 -14.26 -8.41 -9.50
N LEU A 115 -13.00 -8.79 -9.71
CA LEU A 115 -12.66 -10.12 -10.21
C LEU A 115 -13.07 -11.21 -9.20
N PRO A 116 -13.44 -12.42 -9.65
CA PRO A 116 -13.65 -13.55 -8.77
C PRO A 116 -12.44 -13.79 -7.86
N GLY A 117 -12.69 -14.27 -6.64
CA GLY A 117 -11.64 -14.65 -5.70
C GLY A 117 -10.77 -15.79 -6.25
N GLN A 118 -9.51 -15.84 -5.83
CA GLN A 118 -8.61 -16.93 -6.20
C GLN A 118 -9.10 -18.26 -5.59
N PRO A 119 -8.86 -19.41 -6.26
CA PRO A 119 -9.15 -20.73 -5.69
C PRO A 119 -8.44 -20.95 -4.35
N ALA A 120 -9.05 -21.77 -3.48
CA ALA A 120 -8.43 -22.14 -2.22
C ALA A 120 -7.13 -22.95 -2.47
N PRO A 121 -6.09 -22.76 -1.63
CA PRO A 121 -4.89 -23.59 -1.71
C PRO A 121 -5.22 -25.08 -1.46
N PRO A 122 -4.44 -26.00 -2.04
CA PRO A 122 -4.63 -27.43 -1.81
C PRO A 122 -4.47 -27.78 -0.32
N PRO A 123 -5.09 -28.88 0.15
CA PRO A 123 -4.90 -29.35 1.53
C PRO A 123 -3.43 -29.71 1.78
N PRO A 124 -2.94 -29.56 3.02
CA PRO A 124 -1.57 -29.93 3.35
C PRO A 124 -1.36 -31.45 3.20
N PRO A 125 -0.11 -31.89 2.95
CA PRO A 125 0.22 -33.30 2.84
C PRO A 125 -0.04 -34.04 4.15
N CYS A 126 -0.42 -35.31 4.05
CA CYS A 126 -0.69 -36.15 5.21
C CYS A 126 0.58 -36.47 6.00
N PRO A 127 0.52 -36.46 7.35
CA PRO A 127 1.60 -37.01 8.17
C PRO A 127 1.84 -38.48 7.82
N PRO A 128 3.10 -38.97 7.79
CA PRO A 128 3.43 -40.33 7.35
C PRO A 128 2.82 -41.42 8.22
N ILE A 129 2.47 -41.12 9.48
CA ILE A 129 1.79 -42.06 10.38
C ILE A 129 0.33 -42.29 10.01
N CYS A 130 -0.36 -41.30 9.43
CA CYS A 130 -1.80 -41.36 9.18
C CYS A 130 -2.27 -42.38 8.14
N PRO A 131 -1.55 -42.62 7.02
CA PRO A 131 -1.96 -43.66 6.06
C PRO A 131 -1.76 -45.08 6.60
N VAL A 132 -0.88 -45.29 7.59
CA VAL A 132 -0.59 -46.62 8.16
C VAL A 132 -1.29 -46.87 9.50
N GLN A 133 -1.50 -45.84 10.30
CA GLN A 133 -2.11 -45.88 11.62
C GLN A 133 -3.05 -44.66 11.77
N CYS A 134 -4.33 -44.87 11.47
CA CYS A 134 -5.35 -43.84 11.68
C CYS A 134 -5.60 -43.65 13.18
N ILE A 135 -4.92 -42.67 13.77
CA ILE A 135 -5.09 -42.22 15.15
C ILE A 135 -5.96 -40.96 15.22
N PRO A 136 -6.56 -40.61 16.37
CA PRO A 136 -7.47 -39.46 16.50
C PRO A 136 -6.86 -38.09 16.13
N THR A 137 -5.53 -37.97 16.08
CA THR A 137 -4.83 -36.74 15.68
C THR A 137 -4.67 -36.60 14.16
N CYS A 138 -4.99 -37.64 13.38
CA CYS A 138 -4.91 -37.59 11.93
C CYS A 138 -6.08 -36.81 11.34
N PRO A 139 -5.83 -35.92 10.36
CA PRO A 139 -6.90 -35.30 9.60
C PRO A 139 -7.78 -36.36 8.95
N GLN A 140 -9.10 -36.17 8.96
CA GLN A 140 -10.05 -37.15 8.45
C GLN A 140 -9.78 -37.54 6.98
N TYR A 141 -9.32 -36.58 6.17
CA TYR A 141 -8.98 -36.81 4.76
C TYR A 141 -7.73 -37.71 4.56
N CYS A 142 -6.94 -37.95 5.61
CA CYS A 142 -5.72 -38.78 5.55
C CYS A 142 -5.94 -40.24 5.97
N CYS A 143 -7.09 -40.57 6.56
CA CYS A 143 -7.35 -41.93 7.01
C CYS A 143 -7.94 -42.77 5.88
N PRO A 144 -7.42 -43.98 5.63
CA PRO A 144 -8.05 -44.88 4.67
C PRO A 144 -9.45 -45.21 5.16
N ALA A 145 -10.47 -44.80 4.39
CA ALA A 145 -11.84 -45.20 4.63
C ALA A 145 -11.86 -46.73 4.81
N LYS A 146 -12.38 -47.20 5.94
CA LYS A 146 -12.39 -48.64 6.30
C LYS A 146 -12.73 -49.46 5.05
N ARG A 147 -11.77 -50.23 4.54
CA ARG A 147 -12.08 -51.30 3.58
C ARG A 147 -12.98 -52.27 4.33
N LYS A 148 -14.16 -52.48 3.75
CA LYS A 148 -15.27 -53.23 4.32
C LYS A 148 -14.88 -54.68 4.55
#